data_AF-A0A8I0DS72-F1
#
_entry.id   AF-A0A8I0DS72-F1
#
_cell.length_a   1.000
_cell.length_b   1.000
_cell.length_c   1.000
_cell.angle_alpha   90.00
_cell.angle_beta   90.00
_cell.angle_gamma   90.00
#
_symmetry.space_group_name_H-M   'P 1'
#
loop_
_entity.id
_entity.type
_entity.pdbx_description
1 polymer ?
#
loop_
_entity_poly.entity_id
_entity_poly.type
_entity_poly.pdbx_seq_one_letter_code
_entity_poly.pdbx_strand_id
1 'polypeptide(L)'
;MKKNNKGFSLVELIIVIAIMAILAGALAPALIKYINKSRRSADISNADTIRTAVQTAMSDEDAMEELMKAGDQTGASVSELEAITTFGGELKSILGDKASIKSKYFDKGNEFTVDINIAGNKVIVKAGGTQVSPEADGK
;
A
#
# COMPACT_ATOMS: atom_id res chain seq x y z
N MET A 1 33.90 -48.31 21.91
CA MET A 1 33.69 -47.25 20.90
C MET A 1 34.28 -45.94 21.44
N LYS A 2 35.41 -45.44 20.90
CA LYS A 2 35.98 -44.15 21.33
C LYS A 2 35.28 -43.03 20.54
N LYS A 3 34.55 -42.15 21.24
CA LYS A 3 33.95 -40.93 20.67
C LYS A 3 35.04 -39.90 20.40
N ASN A 4 35.33 -39.63 19.13
CA ASN A 4 36.14 -38.49 18.70
C ASN A 4 35.30 -37.21 18.82
N ASN A 5 35.23 -36.63 20.02
CA ASN A 5 34.71 -35.28 20.20
C ASN A 5 35.80 -34.28 19.81
N LYS A 6 36.04 -34.09 18.51
CA LYS A 6 36.75 -32.90 18.03
C LYS A 6 35.78 -31.72 18.12
N GLY A 7 35.73 -31.08 19.28
CA GLY A 7 35.04 -29.80 19.43
C GLY A 7 35.72 -28.73 18.58
N PHE A 8 34.93 -27.79 18.07
CA PHE A 8 35.42 -26.58 17.41
C PHE A 8 36.42 -25.86 18.32
N SER A 9 37.52 -25.37 17.76
CA SER A 9 38.44 -24.50 18.50
C SER A 9 37.73 -23.19 18.85
N LEU A 10 38.00 -22.68 20.05
CA LEU A 10 37.48 -21.39 20.50
C LEU A 10 37.89 -20.27 19.52
N VAL A 11 39.09 -20.39 18.93
CA VAL A 11 39.61 -19.48 17.91
C VAL A 11 38.80 -19.54 16.61
N GLU A 12 38.40 -20.74 16.18
CA GLU A 12 37.58 -20.92 14.97
C GLU A 12 36.20 -20.28 15.16
N LEU A 13 35.63 -20.37 16.37
CA LEU A 13 34.33 -19.78 16.69
C LEU A 13 34.37 -18.25 16.69
N ILE A 14 35.41 -17.63 17.27
CA ILE A 14 35.52 -16.15 17.31
C ILE A 14 35.72 -15.54 15.91
N ILE A 15 36.41 -16.23 15.01
CA ILE A 15 36.60 -15.75 13.63
C ILE A 15 35.26 -15.79 12.87
N VAL A 16 34.45 -16.84 13.08
CA VAL A 16 33.14 -16.96 12.44
C VAL A 16 32.20 -15.83 12.88
N ILE A 17 32.10 -15.55 14.19
CA ILE A 17 31.25 -14.43 14.66
C ILE A 17 31.75 -13.07 14.15
N ALA A 18 33.07 -12.90 14.01
CA ALA A 18 33.65 -11.67 13.49
C ALA A 18 33.27 -11.44 12.02
N ILE A 19 33.37 -12.46 11.17
CA ILE A 19 32.96 -12.37 9.77
C ILE A 19 31.44 -12.18 9.63
N MET A 20 30.64 -12.91 10.41
CA MET A 20 29.18 -12.75 10.42
C MET A 20 28.77 -11.34 10.85
N ALA A 21 29.47 -10.73 11.81
CA ALA A 21 29.22 -9.35 12.23
C ALA A 21 29.51 -8.33 11.11
N ILE A 22 30.62 -8.49 10.38
CA ILE A 22 30.95 -7.63 9.24
C ILE A 22 29.89 -7.76 8.13
N LEU A 23 29.52 -8.99 7.77
CA LEU A 23 28.52 -9.25 6.73
C LEU A 23 27.13 -8.70 7.12
N ALA A 24 26.70 -8.92 8.37
CA ALA A 24 25.45 -8.38 8.88
C ALA A 24 25.44 -6.83 8.87
N GLY A 25 26.56 -6.21 9.24
CA GLY A 25 26.72 -4.75 9.23
C GLY A 25 26.59 -4.14 7.83
N ALA A 26 27.18 -4.77 6.80
CA ALA A 26 27.11 -4.29 5.43
C ALA A 26 25.72 -4.47 4.78
N LEU A 27 24.95 -5.49 5.18
CA LEU A 27 23.65 -5.81 4.58
C LEU A 27 22.48 -4.99 5.14
N ALA A 28 22.59 -4.48 6.37
CA ALA A 28 21.49 -3.77 7.03
C ALA A 28 20.95 -2.55 6.23
N PRO A 29 21.78 -1.65 5.66
CA PRO A 29 21.28 -0.51 4.89
C PRO A 29 20.56 -0.92 3.59
N ALA A 30 21.10 -1.94 2.91
CA ALA A 30 20.51 -2.47 1.68
C ALA A 30 19.12 -3.06 1.97
N LEU A 31 19.00 -3.84 3.04
CA LEU A 31 17.73 -4.45 3.45
C LEU A 31 16.66 -3.38 3.75
N ILE A 32 17.01 -2.32 4.49
CA ILE A 32 16.06 -1.22 4.79
C ILE A 32 15.58 -0.54 3.51
N LYS A 33 16.49 -0.28 2.56
CA LYS A 33 16.13 0.30 1.25
C LYS A 33 15.16 -0.60 0.47
N TYR A 34 15.39 -1.91 0.45
CA TYR A 34 14.51 -2.85 -0.23
C TYR A 34 13.12 -2.95 0.44
N ILE A 35 13.06 -2.96 1.77
CA ILE A 35 11.79 -2.94 2.51
C ILE A 35 10.98 -1.68 2.17
N ASN A 36 11.64 -0.51 2.16
CA ASN A 36 10.99 0.75 1.81
C ASN A 36 10.49 0.75 0.35
N LYS A 37 11.30 0.25 -0.59
CA LYS A 37 10.89 0.11 -2.00
C LYS A 37 9.68 -0.81 -2.15
N SER A 38 9.68 -1.95 -1.44
CA SER A 38 8.56 -2.90 -1.43
C SER A 38 7.29 -2.26 -0.87
N ARG A 39 7.39 -1.52 0.24
CA ARG A 39 6.24 -0.80 0.83
C ARG A 39 5.71 0.28 -0.10
N ARG A 40 6.58 1.08 -0.74
CA ARG A 40 6.17 2.08 -1.73
C ARG A 40 5.41 1.44 -2.89
N SER A 41 5.95 0.36 -3.45
CA SER A 41 5.32 -0.37 -4.56
C SER A 41 3.96 -0.96 -4.17
N ALA A 42 3.84 -1.49 -2.95
CA ALA A 42 2.57 -2.02 -2.44
C ALA A 42 1.53 -0.91 -2.27
N ASP A 43 1.93 0.25 -1.72
CA ASP A 43 1.03 1.39 -1.57
C ASP A 43 0.54 1.92 -2.92
N ILE A 44 1.41 2.02 -3.93
CA ILE A 44 1.04 2.43 -5.29
C ILE A 44 0.05 1.43 -5.90
N SER A 45 0.36 0.14 -5.84
CA SER A 45 -0.52 -0.91 -6.36
C SER A 45 -1.89 -0.91 -5.68
N ASN A 46 -1.93 -0.70 -4.36
CA ASN A 46 -3.17 -0.56 -3.61
C ASN A 46 -3.96 0.69 -4.04
N ALA A 47 -3.29 1.84 -4.16
CA ALA A 47 -3.91 3.07 -4.61
C ALA A 47 -4.46 2.97 -6.04
N ASP A 48 -3.73 2.32 -6.96
CA ASP A 48 -4.20 2.04 -8.32
C ASP A 48 -5.40 1.10 -8.33
N THR A 49 -5.42 0.10 -7.45
CA THR A 49 -6.56 -0.81 -7.30
C THR A 49 -7.80 -0.05 -6.82
N ILE A 50 -7.66 0.82 -5.82
CA ILE A 50 -8.76 1.68 -5.33
C ILE A 50 -9.23 2.61 -6.44
N ARG A 51 -8.30 3.29 -7.14
CA ARG A 51 -8.63 4.19 -8.24
C ARG A 51 -9.40 3.48 -9.34
N THR A 52 -8.93 2.30 -9.74
CA THR A 52 -9.58 1.49 -10.77
C THR A 52 -10.97 1.05 -10.32
N ALA A 53 -11.14 0.63 -9.07
CA ALA A 53 -12.45 0.26 -8.54
C ALA A 53 -13.43 1.45 -8.56
N VAL A 54 -12.98 2.63 -8.14
CA VAL A 54 -13.76 3.87 -8.21
C VAL A 54 -14.14 4.21 -9.65
N GLN A 55 -13.18 4.15 -10.59
CA GLN A 55 -13.45 4.43 -12.01
C GLN A 55 -14.42 3.42 -12.64
N THR A 56 -14.33 2.15 -12.26
CA THR A 56 -15.27 1.13 -12.69
C THR A 56 -16.67 1.40 -12.13
N ALA A 57 -16.79 1.74 -10.84
CA ALA A 57 -18.07 2.12 -10.23
C ALA A 57 -18.66 3.39 -10.88
N MET A 58 -17.83 4.36 -11.26
CA MET A 58 -18.27 5.53 -12.04
C MET A 58 -18.71 5.21 -13.47
N SER A 59 -18.36 4.03 -13.99
CA SER A 59 -18.76 3.59 -15.33
C SER A 59 -20.12 2.90 -15.35
N ASP A 60 -20.67 2.55 -14.17
CA ASP A 60 -22.03 2.05 -14.01
C ASP A 60 -23.02 3.23 -13.89
N GLU A 61 -24.13 3.16 -14.63
CA GLU A 61 -25.07 4.28 -14.75
C GLU A 61 -25.81 4.57 -13.43
N ASP A 62 -26.27 3.53 -12.73
CA ASP A 62 -27.02 3.66 -11.49
C ASP A 62 -26.09 4.14 -10.35
N ALA A 63 -24.87 3.61 -10.28
CA ALA A 63 -23.86 4.06 -9.35
C ALA A 63 -23.44 5.52 -9.60
N MET A 64 -23.31 5.92 -10.87
CA MET A 64 -22.97 7.29 -11.23
C MET A 64 -24.08 8.28 -10.85
N GLU A 65 -25.35 7.90 -11.00
CA GLU A 65 -26.47 8.75 -10.57
C GLU A 65 -26.44 9.04 -9.06
N GLU A 66 -26.18 8.02 -8.24
CA GLU A 66 -26.04 8.15 -6.79
C GLU A 66 -24.83 9.01 -6.40
N LEU A 67 -23.70 8.83 -7.09
CA LEU A 67 -22.52 9.66 -6.89
C LEU A 67 -22.79 11.13 -7.28
N MET A 68 -23.53 11.39 -8.35
CA MET A 68 -23.93 12.75 -8.74
C MET A 68 -24.81 13.43 -7.68
N LYS A 69 -25.68 12.68 -6.99
CA LYS A 69 -26.46 13.20 -5.85
C LYS A 69 -25.57 13.51 -4.65
N ALA A 70 -24.54 12.70 -4.40
CA ALA A 70 -23.58 12.91 -3.33
C ALA A 70 -22.59 14.06 -3.61
N GLY A 71 -22.35 14.38 -4.89
CA GLY A 71 -21.45 15.44 -5.35
C GLY A 71 -19.97 15.01 -5.39
N ASP A 72 -19.10 15.97 -5.70
CA ASP A 72 -17.65 15.77 -5.68
C ASP A 72 -17.19 15.30 -4.30
N GLN A 73 -16.27 14.33 -4.27
CA GLN A 73 -15.71 13.78 -3.04
C GLN A 73 -14.29 14.32 -2.87
N THR A 74 -13.93 14.72 -1.65
CA THR A 74 -12.58 15.21 -1.34
C THR A 74 -12.10 14.60 -0.03
N GLY A 75 -11.00 13.88 -0.07
CA GLY A 75 -10.41 13.23 1.10
C GLY A 75 -11.27 12.11 1.69
N ALA A 76 -12.22 11.56 0.93
CA ALA A 76 -13.11 10.51 1.42
C ALA A 76 -12.35 9.19 1.57
N SER A 77 -12.46 8.54 2.73
CA SER A 77 -12.02 7.17 2.92
C SER A 77 -12.84 6.21 2.06
N VAL A 78 -12.32 4.99 1.84
CA VAL A 78 -13.07 3.95 1.12
C VAL A 78 -14.38 3.63 1.85
N SER A 79 -14.38 3.63 3.18
CA SER A 79 -15.60 3.39 3.98
C SER A 79 -16.66 4.48 3.79
N GLU A 80 -16.25 5.74 3.63
CA GLU A 80 -17.18 6.85 3.34
C GLU A 80 -17.76 6.75 1.92
N LEU A 81 -16.95 6.32 0.95
CA LEU A 81 -17.43 6.04 -0.40
C LEU A 81 -18.38 4.82 -0.45
N GLU A 82 -18.11 3.79 0.35
CA GLU A 82 -18.98 2.62 0.50
C GLU A 82 -20.36 2.98 1.07
N ALA A 83 -20.49 4.12 1.76
CA ALA A 83 -21.77 4.60 2.25
C ALA A 83 -22.66 5.22 1.15
N ILE A 84 -22.11 5.47 -0.05
CA ILE A 84 -22.86 5.99 -1.21
C ILE A 84 -23.59 4.81 -1.91
N THR A 85 -24.56 4.21 -1.20
CA THR A 85 -25.56 3.26 -1.73
C THR A 85 -25.07 2.34 -2.86
N THR A 86 -25.58 2.50 -4.08
CA THR A 86 -25.28 1.67 -5.26
C THR A 86 -23.80 1.78 -5.65
N PHE A 87 -23.24 2.99 -5.62
CA PHE A 87 -21.83 3.22 -5.88
C PHE A 87 -20.92 2.49 -4.89
N GLY A 88 -21.28 2.54 -3.60
CA GLY A 88 -20.59 1.81 -2.56
C GLY A 88 -20.70 0.29 -2.71
N GLY A 89 -21.85 -0.20 -3.19
CA GLY A 89 -22.07 -1.59 -3.55
C GLY A 89 -21.11 -2.08 -4.63
N GLU A 90 -20.96 -1.30 -5.72
CA GLU A 90 -20.01 -1.60 -6.80
C GLU A 90 -18.55 -1.55 -6.32
N LEU A 91 -18.17 -0.54 -5.52
CA LEU A 91 -16.85 -0.49 -4.91
C LEU A 91 -16.57 -1.75 -4.09
N LYS A 92 -17.52 -2.16 -3.25
CA LYS A 92 -17.38 -3.33 -2.38
C LYS A 92 -17.32 -4.63 -3.18
N SER A 93 -18.03 -4.72 -4.30
CA SER A 93 -17.94 -5.86 -5.22
C SER A 93 -16.53 -6.03 -5.79
N ILE A 94 -15.85 -4.92 -6.10
CA ILE A 94 -14.51 -4.93 -6.71
C ILE A 94 -13.40 -5.08 -5.65
N LEU A 95 -13.51 -4.34 -4.54
CA LEU A 95 -12.48 -4.29 -3.51
C LEU A 95 -12.61 -5.42 -2.46
N GLY A 96 -13.82 -5.97 -2.27
CA GLY A 96 -14.16 -6.89 -1.19
C GLY A 96 -14.26 -6.18 0.16
N ASP A 97 -14.24 -6.94 1.27
CA ASP A 97 -14.20 -6.43 2.66
C ASP A 97 -12.83 -5.80 3.02
N LYS A 98 -12.22 -5.05 2.11
CA LYS A 98 -10.94 -4.35 2.29
C LYS A 98 -11.11 -2.95 2.92
N ALA A 99 -12.20 -2.70 3.65
CA ALA A 99 -12.63 -1.38 4.16
C ALA A 99 -11.57 -0.53 4.91
N SER A 100 -10.38 -1.08 5.21
CA SER A 100 -9.24 -0.36 5.77
C SER A 100 -7.91 -0.77 5.12
N ILE A 101 -7.72 -0.46 3.83
CA ILE A 101 -6.38 -0.56 3.22
C ILE A 101 -5.52 0.57 3.79
N LYS A 102 -4.52 0.21 4.61
CA LYS A 102 -3.61 1.17 5.24
C LYS A 102 -2.33 1.34 4.45
N SER A 103 -1.90 2.59 4.29
CA SER A 103 -0.59 2.94 3.75
C SER A 103 0.51 2.49 4.70
N LYS A 104 1.60 1.95 4.14
CA LYS A 104 2.79 1.52 4.90
C LYS A 104 4.03 2.35 4.57
N TYR A 105 3.98 3.17 3.52
CA TYR A 105 5.07 4.02 3.06
C TYR A 105 4.73 5.51 3.13
N PHE A 106 3.68 5.96 2.43
CA PHE A 106 3.39 7.39 2.27
C PHE A 106 2.72 8.03 3.49
N ASP A 107 1.82 7.30 4.17
CA ASP A 107 1.15 7.75 5.40
C ASP A 107 0.95 6.57 6.35
N LYS A 108 2.06 6.15 6.97
CA LYS A 108 2.16 4.85 7.64
C LYS A 108 1.12 4.67 8.74
N GLY A 109 0.24 3.69 8.57
CA GLY A 109 -0.78 3.29 9.55
C GLY A 109 -2.15 3.94 9.34
N ASN A 110 -2.24 4.88 8.40
CA ASN A 110 -3.46 5.58 8.02
C ASN A 110 -4.03 5.01 6.72
N GLU A 111 -5.31 5.26 6.48
CA GLU A 111 -6.01 4.79 5.29
C GLU A 111 -5.73 5.68 4.08
N PHE A 112 -5.93 5.11 2.88
CA PHE A 112 -5.99 5.92 1.67
C PHE A 112 -7.28 6.74 1.64
N THR A 113 -7.17 7.95 1.11
CA THR A 113 -8.30 8.83 0.84
C THR A 113 -8.44 9.05 -0.66
N VAL A 114 -9.66 9.35 -1.10
CA VAL A 114 -10.01 9.46 -2.51
C VAL A 114 -10.64 10.83 -2.75
N ASP A 115 -10.17 11.50 -3.79
CA ASP A 115 -10.84 12.65 -4.38
C ASP A 115 -11.49 12.22 -5.69
N ILE A 116 -12.77 12.53 -5.85
CA ILE A 116 -13.54 12.31 -7.07
C ILE A 116 -14.04 13.66 -7.55
N ASN A 117 -13.59 14.07 -8.72
CA ASN A 117 -14.12 15.21 -9.44
C ASN A 117 -14.97 14.71 -10.61
N ILE A 118 -16.28 14.89 -10.48
CA ILE A 118 -17.28 14.36 -11.41
C ILE A 118 -17.20 15.08 -12.75
N ALA A 119 -17.20 16.42 -12.72
CA ALA A 119 -17.22 17.24 -13.94
C ALA A 119 -15.98 17.04 -14.82
N GLY A 120 -14.81 16.86 -14.20
CA GLY A 120 -13.53 16.62 -14.86
C GLY A 120 -13.18 15.15 -15.04
N ASN A 121 -14.09 14.23 -14.67
CA ASN A 121 -13.89 12.78 -14.70
C ASN A 121 -12.52 12.33 -14.15
N LYS A 122 -12.17 12.88 -12.98
CA LYS A 122 -10.84 12.68 -12.39
C LYS A 122 -10.95 12.03 -11.01
N VAL A 123 -10.23 10.93 -10.85
CA VAL A 123 -10.10 10.21 -9.57
C VAL A 123 -8.64 10.26 -9.14
N ILE A 124 -8.41 10.73 -7.92
CA ILE A 124 -7.10 10.81 -7.27
C ILE A 124 -7.16 10.03 -5.96
N VAL A 125 -6.22 9.12 -5.75
CA VAL A 125 -6.05 8.42 -4.47
C VAL A 125 -4.82 8.96 -3.77
N LYS A 126 -4.99 9.36 -2.52
CA LYS A 126 -4.00 9.98 -1.65
C LYS A 126 -3.69 9.09 -0.45
N ALA A 127 -2.50 9.25 0.08
CA ALA A 127 -2.13 8.77 1.41
C ALA A 127 -1.63 10.00 2.18
N GLY A 128 -2.35 10.36 3.25
CA GLY A 128 -2.19 11.65 3.91
C GLY A 128 -2.34 12.82 2.92
N GLY A 129 -1.36 13.71 2.86
CA GLY A 129 -1.33 14.83 1.91
C GLY A 129 -0.78 14.51 0.52
N THR A 130 -0.33 13.27 0.26
CA THR A 130 0.38 12.91 -0.97
C THR A 130 -0.52 12.18 -1.94
N GLN A 131 -0.61 12.67 -3.19
CA GLN A 131 -1.21 11.90 -4.29
C GLN A 131 -0.33 10.68 -4.61
N VAL A 132 -0.92 9.49 -4.51
CA VAL A 132 -0.26 8.20 -4.78
C VAL A 132 -0.71 7.65 -6.14
N SER A 133 -2.00 7.77 -6.49
CA SER A 133 -2.53 7.37 -7.80
C SER A 133 -3.43 8.44 -8.41
N PRO A 134 -3.37 8.71 -9.73
CA PRO A 134 -2.33 8.22 -10.63
C PRO A 134 -0.97 8.76 -10.16
N GLU A 135 0.08 7.95 -10.30
CA GLU A 135 1.43 8.38 -9.95
C GLU A 135 1.75 9.64 -10.77
N ALA A 136 2.09 10.74 -10.11
CA ALA A 136 2.47 11.95 -10.82
C ALA A 136 3.74 11.64 -11.63
N ASP A 137 3.67 11.80 -12.96
CA ASP A 137 4.77 11.49 -13.89
C ASP A 137 6.13 11.95 -13.33
N GLY A 138 7.00 10.99 -12.99
CA GLY A 138 8.42 11.24 -12.74
C GLY A 138 8.94 11.22 -11.29
N LYS A 139 8.35 10.46 -10.35
CA LYS A 139 9.00 10.19 -9.04
C LYS A 139 9.10 8.71 -8.68
#